data_AF-A0A5A7SCB5-F1
#
_entry.id   AF-A0A5A7SCB5-F1
#
_cell.length_a   1.000
_cell.length_b   1.000
_cell.length_c   1.000
_cell.angle_alpha   90.00
_cell.angle_beta   90.00
_cell.angle_gamma   90.00
#
_symmetry.space_group_name_H-M   'P 1'
#
loop_
_entity.id
_entity.type
_entity.pdbx_description
1 polymer ?
#
loop_
_entity_poly.entity_id
_entity_poly.type
_entity_poly.pdbx_seq_one_letter_code
_entity_poly.pdbx_strand_id
1 'polypeptide(L)'
;MANEQDRYGAALPFTITRKGYDRDEVRNYFDRFDAELRVTATDRDAAAAQARNLANQLEDARDDIDALRKDVDRLSVPPTTAEGMSDRISRMLRLASDEASEVRARAQSEAAEVTSIAEQDAAQMQARYDGMLAEIEERRNALEIEYEQTMASARTEAARIVEAADAEAARLAATADKTRKAEQQDFEITMSERRTKVTRAVEDLESSSQSEAAQRIKDATEEAQRRLQTATQQAERRIAHAKELAEELRVLRGRVLAQLLGIRGQLDSVPAMLASVNRESELLDTPTETPGALQKSSDSDIDGSVDKDLDDQTVSKAKESASAR
;
A
#
# COMPACT_ATOMS: atom_id res chain seq x y z
N MET A 1 -70.80 89.66 75.59
CA MET A 1 -72.08 89.00 75.92
C MET A 1 -71.85 87.49 75.93
N ALA A 2 -72.70 86.73 76.63
CA ALA A 2 -72.75 85.26 76.65
C ALA A 2 -71.48 84.51 77.11
N ASN A 3 -71.27 84.45 78.44
CA ASN A 3 -71.33 83.20 79.23
C ASN A 3 -70.59 83.36 80.56
N GLU A 4 -71.30 83.87 81.58
CA GLU A 4 -70.73 84.28 82.86
C GLU A 4 -71.42 83.59 84.07
N GLN A 5 -72.20 82.53 83.82
CA GLN A 5 -73.21 82.02 84.77
C GLN A 5 -73.06 80.54 85.18
N ASP A 6 -72.39 79.68 84.38
CA ASP A 6 -72.22 78.24 84.68
C ASP A 6 -70.86 77.88 85.32
N ARG A 7 -70.53 78.50 86.47
CA ARG A 7 -69.41 78.06 87.33
C ARG A 7 -69.77 77.85 88.80
N TYR A 8 -71.02 78.13 89.20
CA TYR A 8 -71.54 77.84 90.54
C TYR A 8 -72.19 76.44 90.61
N GLY A 9 -71.41 75.41 90.26
CA GLY A 9 -71.95 74.05 90.14
C GLY A 9 -70.93 72.92 89.94
N ALA A 10 -69.63 73.21 89.91
CA ALA A 10 -68.61 72.17 90.03
C ALA A 10 -68.70 71.58 91.45
N ALA A 11 -69.37 70.45 91.59
CA ALA A 11 -69.37 69.68 92.83
C ALA A 11 -67.91 69.35 93.15
N LEU A 12 -67.40 69.91 94.25
CA LEU A 12 -66.01 69.72 94.65
C LEU A 12 -65.74 68.21 94.81
N PRO A 13 -64.60 67.69 94.32
CA PRO A 13 -64.32 66.26 94.22
C PRO A 13 -63.92 65.67 95.58
N PHE A 14 -64.75 65.91 96.60
CA PHE A 14 -64.49 65.63 98.01
C PHE A 14 -65.62 64.78 98.61
N THR A 15 -65.25 63.60 99.08
CA THR A 15 -66.04 62.70 99.89
C THR A 15 -66.47 63.39 101.19
N ILE A 16 -67.74 63.25 101.57
CA ILE A 16 -68.27 63.82 102.81
C ILE A 16 -68.22 62.77 103.92
N THR A 17 -67.36 63.02 104.91
CA THR A 17 -67.28 62.24 106.16
C THR A 17 -68.26 62.79 107.21
N ARG A 18 -68.39 62.09 108.35
CA ARG A 18 -69.42 62.33 109.38
C ARG A 18 -69.50 63.78 109.93
N LYS A 19 -68.48 64.63 109.73
CA LYS A 19 -68.50 66.07 110.05
C LYS A 19 -67.79 66.96 109.02
N GLY A 20 -67.88 66.65 107.73
CA GLY A 20 -67.43 67.52 106.63
C GLY A 20 -66.66 66.80 105.53
N TYR A 21 -66.21 67.56 104.53
CA TYR A 21 -65.31 67.05 103.48
C TYR A 21 -64.06 66.40 104.05
N ASP A 22 -63.57 65.37 103.37
CA ASP A 22 -62.30 64.74 103.72
C ASP A 22 -61.15 65.75 103.61
N ARG A 23 -60.28 65.77 104.63
CA ARG A 23 -59.23 66.79 104.75
C ARG A 23 -58.04 66.50 103.84
N ASP A 24 -57.78 65.23 103.57
CA ASP A 24 -56.62 64.82 102.79
C ASP A 24 -56.96 64.93 101.30
N GLU A 25 -58.19 64.61 100.89
CA GLU A 25 -58.69 64.94 99.54
C GLU A 25 -58.68 66.46 99.26
N VAL A 26 -59.16 67.28 100.20
CA VAL A 26 -59.11 68.75 100.09
C VAL A 26 -57.67 69.26 99.99
N ARG A 27 -56.75 68.74 100.81
CA ARG A 27 -55.34 69.11 100.78
C ARG A 27 -54.70 68.76 99.43
N ASN A 28 -54.88 67.52 98.99
CA ASN A 28 -54.36 67.03 97.71
C ASN A 28 -54.88 67.84 96.51
N TYR A 29 -56.14 68.30 96.53
CA TYR A 29 -56.68 69.17 95.50
C TYR A 29 -56.06 70.56 95.50
N PHE A 30 -55.84 71.18 96.66
CA PHE A 30 -55.15 72.47 96.73
C PHE A 30 -53.67 72.37 96.35
N ASP A 31 -52.96 71.32 96.77
CA ASP A 31 -51.57 71.09 96.34
C ASP A 31 -51.46 70.84 94.83
N ARG A 32 -52.44 70.15 94.25
CA ARG A 32 -52.57 69.99 92.79
C ARG A 32 -52.88 71.32 92.10
N PHE A 33 -53.80 72.12 92.61
CA PHE A 33 -54.18 73.41 92.03
C PHE A 33 -53.03 74.43 92.09
N ASP A 34 -52.28 74.48 93.20
CA ASP A 34 -51.06 75.28 93.32
C ASP A 34 -49.97 74.82 92.34
N ALA A 35 -49.89 73.51 92.04
CA ALA A 35 -49.00 72.99 91.01
C ALA A 35 -49.46 73.38 89.60
N GLU A 36 -50.74 73.22 89.26
CA GLU A 36 -51.31 73.63 87.96
C GLU A 36 -51.21 75.15 87.73
N LEU A 37 -51.35 75.96 88.79
CA LEU A 37 -51.15 77.41 88.76
C LEU A 37 -49.67 77.77 88.53
N ARG A 38 -48.72 77.06 89.18
CA ARG A 38 -47.28 77.24 88.96
C ARG A 38 -46.85 76.87 87.55
N VAL A 39 -47.38 75.77 86.99
CA VAL A 39 -47.16 75.39 85.59
C VAL A 39 -47.69 76.49 84.66
N THR A 40 -48.95 76.90 84.83
CA THR A 40 -49.57 77.97 84.02
C THR A 40 -48.80 79.31 84.10
N ALA A 41 -48.28 79.67 85.28
CA ALA A 41 -47.44 80.86 85.44
C ALA A 41 -46.08 80.71 84.73
N THR A 42 -45.46 79.53 84.80
CA THR A 42 -44.21 79.22 84.11
C THR A 42 -44.40 79.25 82.59
N ASP A 43 -45.48 78.67 82.08
CA ASP A 43 -45.82 78.65 80.65
C ASP A 43 -46.12 80.07 80.14
N ARG A 44 -46.84 80.88 80.93
CA ARG A 44 -47.07 82.31 80.62
C ARG A 44 -45.75 83.07 80.54
N ASP A 45 -44.85 82.87 81.48
CA ASP A 45 -43.59 83.62 81.54
C ASP A 45 -42.58 83.15 80.48
N ALA A 46 -42.61 81.86 80.11
CA ALA A 46 -41.92 81.32 78.95
C ALA A 46 -42.48 81.91 77.63
N ALA A 47 -43.80 81.96 77.46
CA ALA A 47 -44.44 82.58 76.30
C ALA A 47 -44.15 84.09 76.21
N ALA A 48 -44.12 84.79 77.34
CA ALA A 48 -43.73 86.20 77.41
C ALA A 48 -42.24 86.42 77.06
N ALA A 49 -41.35 85.51 77.44
CA ALA A 49 -39.96 85.52 77.02
C ALA A 49 -39.79 85.24 75.51
N GLN A 50 -40.51 84.25 74.98
CA GLN A 50 -40.54 83.96 73.54
C GLN A 50 -41.07 85.16 72.73
N ALA A 51 -42.15 85.81 73.18
CA ALA A 51 -42.70 87.00 72.53
C ALA A 51 -41.70 88.18 72.51
N ARG A 52 -40.91 88.37 73.57
CA ARG A 52 -39.82 89.36 73.59
C ARG A 52 -38.69 89.00 72.63
N ASN A 53 -38.24 87.75 72.61
CA ASN A 53 -37.19 87.30 71.69
C ASN A 53 -37.61 87.47 70.22
N LEU A 54 -38.87 87.14 69.89
CA LEU A 54 -39.44 87.37 68.56
C LEU A 54 -39.60 88.85 68.22
N ALA A 55 -39.92 89.71 69.19
CA ALA A 55 -39.96 91.16 68.98
C ALA A 55 -38.57 91.72 68.64
N ASN A 56 -37.55 91.32 69.39
CA ASN A 56 -36.16 91.72 69.14
C ASN A 56 -35.69 91.27 67.74
N GLN A 57 -35.87 89.98 67.40
CA GLN A 57 -35.52 89.45 66.07
C GLN A 57 -36.23 90.18 64.91
N LEU A 58 -37.44 90.68 65.16
CA LEU A 58 -38.23 91.44 64.18
C LEU A 58 -37.79 92.91 64.11
N GLU A 59 -37.18 93.46 65.16
CA GLU A 59 -36.51 94.76 65.18
C GLU A 59 -35.15 94.68 64.47
N ASP A 60 -34.31 93.69 64.81
CA ASP A 60 -33.05 93.38 64.13
C ASP A 60 -33.26 93.25 62.60
N ALA A 61 -34.23 92.43 62.19
CA ALA A 61 -34.55 92.20 60.78
C ALA A 61 -35.17 93.43 60.08
N ARG A 62 -35.75 94.39 60.82
CA ARG A 62 -36.21 95.67 60.24
C ARG A 62 -35.03 96.61 59.99
N ASP A 63 -34.10 96.71 60.94
CA ASP A 63 -32.90 97.53 60.80
C ASP A 63 -32.02 97.02 59.66
N ASP A 64 -31.86 95.69 59.52
CA ASP A 64 -31.20 95.06 58.37
C ASP A 64 -31.91 95.42 57.04
N ILE A 65 -33.24 95.31 56.98
CA ILE A 65 -34.02 95.66 55.78
C ILE A 65 -33.88 97.15 55.43
N ASP A 66 -33.91 98.05 56.42
CA ASP A 66 -33.78 99.48 56.19
C ASP A 66 -32.33 99.92 55.94
N ALA A 67 -31.33 99.15 56.36
CA ALA A 67 -29.94 99.31 55.93
C ALA A 67 -29.79 98.88 54.46
N LEU A 68 -30.28 97.69 54.09
CA LEU A 68 -30.27 97.17 52.72
C LEU A 68 -31.03 98.09 51.75
N ARG A 69 -32.15 98.69 52.16
CA ARG A 69 -32.88 99.70 51.38
C ARG A 69 -32.02 100.93 51.10
N LYS A 70 -31.38 101.51 52.12
CA LYS A 70 -30.49 102.68 51.95
C LYS A 70 -29.33 102.37 51.00
N ASP A 71 -28.77 101.16 51.06
CA ASP A 71 -27.73 100.70 50.15
C ASP A 71 -28.25 100.51 48.71
N VAL A 72 -29.46 99.96 48.53
CA VAL A 72 -30.12 99.84 47.22
C VAL A 72 -30.45 101.22 46.62
N ASP A 73 -30.94 102.16 47.42
CA ASP A 73 -31.21 103.54 46.97
C ASP A 73 -29.91 104.27 46.59
N ARG A 74 -28.81 104.06 47.35
CA ARG A 74 -27.47 104.55 47.00
C ARG A 74 -26.92 103.94 45.70
N LEU A 75 -27.36 102.74 45.32
CA LEU A 75 -26.92 102.02 44.11
C LEU A 75 -27.83 102.24 42.88
N SER A 76 -29.09 102.61 43.09
CA SER A 76 -30.08 102.81 42.01
C SER A 76 -29.94 104.20 41.35
N VAL A 77 -29.54 105.21 42.11
CA VAL A 77 -29.19 106.54 41.61
C VAL A 77 -27.88 106.47 40.80
N PRO A 78 -27.75 107.10 39.61
CA PRO A 78 -26.51 107.16 38.87
C PRO A 78 -25.37 107.75 39.73
N PRO A 79 -24.18 107.10 39.82
CA PRO A 79 -23.16 107.47 40.78
C PRO A 79 -22.47 108.79 40.38
N THR A 80 -22.90 109.89 41.00
CA THR A 80 -22.32 111.24 40.82
C THR A 80 -21.04 111.47 41.64
N THR A 81 -20.61 110.49 42.44
CA THR A 81 -19.41 110.57 43.30
C THR A 81 -18.38 109.50 42.95
N ALA A 82 -17.10 109.84 43.09
CA ALA A 82 -15.97 108.94 42.80
C ALA A 82 -15.98 107.67 43.68
N GLU A 83 -16.43 107.80 44.92
CA GLU A 83 -16.56 106.69 45.87
C GLU A 83 -17.64 105.69 45.42
N GLY A 84 -18.83 106.16 45.02
CA GLY A 84 -19.90 105.29 44.51
C GLY A 84 -19.56 104.60 43.18
N MET A 85 -18.76 105.24 42.33
CA MET A 85 -18.19 104.57 41.15
C MET A 85 -17.17 103.48 41.54
N SER A 86 -16.34 103.73 42.56
CA SER A 86 -15.33 102.77 43.04
C SER A 86 -15.97 101.54 43.70
N ASP A 87 -17.00 101.73 44.53
CA ASP A 87 -17.78 100.63 45.12
C ASP A 87 -18.50 99.79 44.08
N ARG A 88 -18.99 100.40 42.99
CA ARG A 88 -19.62 99.65 41.90
C ARG A 88 -18.58 98.85 41.11
N ILE A 89 -17.39 99.40 40.88
CA ILE A 89 -16.28 98.69 40.22
C ILE A 89 -15.78 97.53 41.09
N SER A 90 -15.63 97.70 42.40
CA SER A 90 -15.17 96.62 43.29
C SER A 90 -16.18 95.47 43.37
N ARG A 91 -17.49 95.76 43.46
CA ARG A 91 -18.57 94.75 43.40
C ARG A 91 -18.62 94.06 42.02
N MET A 92 -18.42 94.80 40.92
CA MET A 92 -18.40 94.23 39.55
C MET A 92 -17.17 93.35 39.29
N LEU A 93 -15.98 93.74 39.78
CA LEU A 93 -14.76 92.91 39.72
C LEU A 93 -14.91 91.64 40.55
N ARG A 94 -15.58 91.72 41.72
CA ARG A 94 -15.89 90.54 42.54
C ARG A 94 -16.84 89.59 41.81
N LEU A 95 -17.96 90.10 41.28
CA LEU A 95 -18.90 89.30 40.49
C LEU A 95 -18.21 88.62 39.29
N ALA A 96 -17.38 89.35 38.54
CA ALA A 96 -16.63 88.77 37.43
C ALA A 96 -15.56 87.74 37.87
N SER A 97 -15.00 87.87 39.08
CA SER A 97 -14.09 86.89 39.66
C SER A 97 -14.83 85.63 40.12
N ASP A 98 -16.02 85.79 40.67
CA ASP A 98 -16.89 84.68 41.12
C ASP A 98 -17.42 83.92 39.88
N GLU A 99 -17.90 84.63 38.85
CA GLU A 99 -18.32 84.08 37.55
C GLU A 99 -17.17 83.37 36.81
N ALA A 100 -15.97 83.98 36.75
CA ALA A 100 -14.79 83.33 36.18
C ALA A 100 -14.33 82.10 36.97
N SER A 101 -14.71 81.98 38.25
CA SER A 101 -14.46 80.81 39.07
C SER A 101 -15.51 79.72 38.81
N GLU A 102 -16.79 80.07 38.65
CA GLU A 102 -17.84 79.12 38.21
C GLU A 102 -17.53 78.56 36.82
N VAL A 103 -17.17 79.41 35.86
CA VAL A 103 -16.81 78.98 34.49
C VAL A 103 -15.61 78.02 34.50
N ARG A 104 -14.60 78.26 35.33
CA ARG A 104 -13.48 77.33 35.51
C ARG A 104 -13.91 76.01 36.16
N ALA A 105 -14.74 76.04 37.19
CA ALA A 105 -15.23 74.85 37.86
C ALA A 105 -16.11 73.99 36.92
N ARG A 106 -17.00 74.62 36.14
CA ARG A 106 -17.79 73.96 35.09
C ARG A 106 -16.89 73.32 34.03
N ALA A 107 -15.96 74.08 33.45
CA ALA A 107 -15.04 73.56 32.43
C ALA A 107 -14.12 72.44 32.95
N GLN A 108 -13.72 72.47 34.23
CA GLN A 108 -12.98 71.38 34.87
C GLN A 108 -13.84 70.13 35.07
N SER A 109 -15.12 70.30 35.46
CA SER A 109 -16.07 69.19 35.57
C SER A 109 -16.35 68.54 34.22
N GLU A 110 -16.61 69.34 33.17
CA GLU A 110 -16.84 68.88 31.81
C GLU A 110 -15.60 68.16 31.23
N ALA A 111 -14.39 68.68 31.47
CA ALA A 111 -13.15 68.02 31.07
C ALA A 111 -12.92 66.69 31.81
N ALA A 112 -13.24 66.62 33.10
CA ALA A 112 -13.16 65.38 33.87
C ALA A 112 -14.20 64.34 33.42
N GLU A 113 -15.42 64.77 33.07
CA GLU A 113 -16.46 63.91 32.51
C GLU A 113 -16.05 63.33 31.14
N VAL A 114 -15.59 64.18 30.22
CA VAL A 114 -15.08 63.75 28.90
C VAL A 114 -13.89 62.79 29.04
N THR A 115 -12.99 63.03 29.99
CA THR A 115 -11.85 62.14 30.27
C THR A 115 -12.32 60.79 30.80
N SER A 116 -13.24 60.79 31.77
CA SER A 116 -13.83 59.58 32.35
C SER A 116 -14.59 58.73 31.31
N ILE A 117 -15.31 59.36 30.38
CA ILE A 117 -15.98 58.68 29.26
C ILE A 117 -14.94 58.07 28.32
N ALA A 118 -13.91 58.82 27.93
CA ALA A 118 -12.86 58.33 27.04
C ALA A 118 -12.04 57.16 27.65
N GLU A 119 -11.79 57.19 28.97
CA GLU A 119 -11.14 56.09 29.71
C GLU A 119 -12.04 54.84 29.77
N GLN A 120 -13.35 55.02 30.01
CA GLN A 120 -14.32 53.91 30.01
C GLN A 120 -14.47 53.26 28.62
N ASP A 121 -14.55 54.07 27.56
CA ASP A 121 -14.60 53.57 26.18
C ASP A 121 -13.29 52.85 25.80
N ALA A 122 -12.13 53.41 26.16
CA ALA A 122 -10.84 52.77 25.93
C ALA A 122 -10.72 51.42 26.65
N ALA A 123 -11.11 51.35 27.93
CA ALA A 123 -11.13 50.11 28.71
C ALA A 123 -12.11 49.08 28.14
N GLN A 124 -13.29 49.51 27.66
CA GLN A 124 -14.25 48.62 27.02
C GLN A 124 -13.71 48.06 25.69
N MET A 125 -13.01 48.88 24.89
CA MET A 125 -12.38 48.42 23.65
C MET A 125 -11.23 47.45 23.93
N GLN A 126 -10.39 47.70 24.93
CA GLN A 126 -9.34 46.77 25.38
C GLN A 126 -9.93 45.42 25.79
N ALA A 127 -10.92 45.42 26.69
CA ALA A 127 -11.59 44.19 27.13
C ALA A 127 -12.25 43.39 25.99
N ARG A 128 -12.76 44.07 24.95
CA ARG A 128 -13.26 43.42 23.73
C ARG A 128 -12.12 42.77 22.92
N TYR A 129 -11.01 43.47 22.71
CA TYR A 129 -9.86 42.92 21.99
C TYR A 129 -9.20 41.75 22.73
N ASP A 130 -9.02 41.86 24.05
CA ASP A 130 -8.47 40.78 24.87
C ASP A 130 -9.38 39.53 24.83
N GLY A 131 -10.70 39.72 24.86
CA GLY A 131 -11.67 38.63 24.67
C GLY A 131 -11.59 37.98 23.29
N MET A 132 -11.45 38.78 22.22
CA MET A 132 -11.27 38.26 20.85
C MET A 132 -9.93 37.52 20.66
N LEU A 133 -8.86 37.98 21.32
CA LEU A 133 -7.57 37.29 21.32
C LEU A 133 -7.66 35.94 22.05
N ALA A 134 -8.33 35.90 23.20
CA ALA A 134 -8.57 34.67 23.95
C ALA A 134 -9.43 33.66 23.15
N GLU A 135 -10.49 34.11 22.46
CA GLU A 135 -11.30 33.24 21.58
C GLU A 135 -10.45 32.64 20.43
N ILE A 136 -9.58 33.46 19.82
CA ILE A 136 -8.67 33.02 18.75
C ILE A 136 -7.65 32.01 19.28
N GLU A 137 -7.11 32.21 20.48
CA GLU A 137 -6.16 31.29 21.11
C GLU A 137 -6.82 29.97 21.54
N GLU A 138 -7.99 30.02 22.18
CA GLU A 138 -8.78 28.82 22.51
C GLU A 138 -9.13 28.02 21.25
N ARG A 139 -9.64 28.69 20.22
CA ARG A 139 -9.99 28.06 18.94
C ARG A 139 -8.77 27.48 18.22
N ARG A 140 -7.62 28.15 18.27
CA ARG A 140 -6.36 27.61 17.74
C ARG A 140 -5.99 26.33 18.50
N ASN A 141 -5.96 26.38 19.83
CA ASN A 141 -5.54 25.25 20.66
C ASN A 141 -6.47 24.04 20.48
N ALA A 142 -7.78 24.27 20.34
CA ALA A 142 -8.75 23.23 19.99
C ALA A 142 -8.44 22.58 18.61
N LEU A 143 -8.22 23.40 17.57
CA LEU A 143 -7.85 22.90 16.23
C LEU A 143 -6.49 22.18 16.20
N GLU A 144 -5.53 22.61 17.01
CA GLU A 144 -4.20 21.98 17.14
C GLU A 144 -4.35 20.57 17.77
N ILE A 145 -5.18 20.44 18.82
CA ILE A 145 -5.53 19.16 19.46
C ILE A 145 -6.33 18.24 18.50
N GLU A 146 -7.35 18.75 17.82
CA GLU A 146 -8.14 17.97 16.84
C GLU A 146 -7.26 17.46 15.69
N TYR A 147 -6.32 18.30 15.20
CA TYR A 147 -5.37 17.94 14.17
C TYR A 147 -4.39 16.86 14.64
N GLU A 148 -3.81 16.99 15.85
CA GLU A 148 -2.93 15.95 16.42
C GLU A 148 -3.66 14.61 16.59
N GLN A 149 -4.88 14.60 17.13
CA GLN A 149 -5.69 13.39 17.28
C GLN A 149 -6.04 12.75 15.93
N THR A 150 -6.40 13.57 14.94
CA THR A 150 -6.72 13.11 13.58
C THR A 150 -5.48 12.52 12.90
N MET A 151 -4.32 13.17 13.02
CA MET A 151 -3.04 12.68 12.46
C MET A 151 -2.55 11.43 13.18
N ALA A 152 -2.69 11.32 14.49
CA ALA A 152 -2.35 10.11 15.25
C ALA A 152 -3.24 8.92 14.84
N SER A 153 -4.54 9.17 14.70
CA SER A 153 -5.51 8.15 14.23
C SER A 153 -5.21 7.71 12.80
N ALA A 154 -4.98 8.66 11.88
CA ALA A 154 -4.65 8.37 10.48
C ALA A 154 -3.31 7.61 10.33
N ARG A 155 -2.29 7.94 11.13
CA ARG A 155 -1.02 7.19 11.17
C ARG A 155 -1.21 5.76 11.69
N THR A 156 -2.04 5.58 12.71
CA THR A 156 -2.36 4.25 13.27
C THR A 156 -3.16 3.40 12.29
N GLU A 157 -4.12 4.01 11.57
CA GLU A 157 -4.87 3.38 10.49
C GLU A 157 -3.96 2.94 9.34
N ALA A 158 -3.11 3.85 8.85
CA ALA A 158 -2.17 3.56 7.76
C ALA A 158 -1.16 2.45 8.13
N ALA A 159 -0.62 2.47 9.36
CA ALA A 159 0.26 1.42 9.85
C ALA A 159 -0.41 0.04 9.85
N ARG A 160 -1.66 -0.05 10.32
CA ARG A 160 -2.43 -1.30 10.33
C ARG A 160 -2.77 -1.80 8.93
N ILE A 161 -3.05 -0.90 7.99
CA ILE A 161 -3.30 -1.24 6.58
C ILE A 161 -2.03 -1.82 5.93
N VAL A 162 -0.87 -1.21 6.18
CA VAL A 162 0.43 -1.72 5.69
C VAL A 162 0.75 -3.08 6.32
N GLU A 163 0.63 -3.23 7.63
CA GLU A 163 0.86 -4.51 8.34
C GLU A 163 -0.06 -5.63 7.82
N ALA A 164 -1.34 -5.33 7.59
CA ALA A 164 -2.29 -6.29 7.00
C ALA A 164 -1.94 -6.67 5.56
N ALA A 165 -1.52 -5.70 4.73
CA ALA A 165 -1.11 -5.93 3.35
C ALA A 165 0.18 -6.76 3.27
N ASP A 166 1.18 -6.47 4.11
CA ASP A 166 2.42 -7.25 4.21
C ASP A 166 2.16 -8.68 4.70
N ALA A 167 1.25 -8.85 5.68
CA ALA A 167 0.85 -10.17 6.15
C ALA A 167 0.10 -10.99 5.08
N GLU A 168 -0.77 -10.36 4.28
CA GLU A 168 -1.43 -11.01 3.15
C GLU A 168 -0.44 -11.33 2.02
N ALA A 169 0.46 -10.41 1.67
CA ALA A 169 1.51 -10.64 0.67
C ALA A 169 2.44 -11.80 1.08
N ALA A 170 2.87 -11.85 2.35
CA ALA A 170 3.67 -12.94 2.90
C ALA A 170 2.91 -14.28 2.88
N ARG A 171 1.60 -14.27 3.19
CA ARG A 171 0.74 -15.46 3.09
C ARG A 171 0.61 -15.95 1.65
N LEU A 172 0.37 -15.05 0.70
CA LEU A 172 0.25 -15.36 -0.73
C LEU A 172 1.55 -15.93 -1.29
N ALA A 173 2.69 -15.30 -0.98
CA ALA A 173 4.02 -15.81 -1.34
C ALA A 173 4.27 -17.21 -0.75
N ALA A 174 3.97 -17.41 0.54
CA ALA A 174 4.11 -18.71 1.19
C ALA A 174 3.17 -19.80 0.61
N THR A 175 2.00 -19.44 0.07
CA THR A 175 1.16 -20.39 -0.68
C THR A 175 1.70 -20.67 -2.08
N ALA A 176 2.14 -19.66 -2.83
CA ALA A 176 2.69 -19.83 -4.17
C ALA A 176 3.97 -20.69 -4.15
N ASP A 177 4.83 -20.50 -3.14
CA ASP A 177 6.02 -21.32 -2.93
C ASP A 177 5.71 -22.77 -2.55
N LYS A 178 4.60 -23.03 -1.85
CA LYS A 178 4.13 -24.40 -1.58
C LYS A 178 3.62 -25.06 -2.85
N THR A 179 2.79 -24.38 -3.63
CA THR A 179 2.28 -24.88 -4.91
C THR A 179 3.43 -25.20 -5.88
N ARG A 180 4.36 -24.26 -6.08
CA ARG A 180 5.53 -24.48 -6.96
C ARG A 180 6.39 -25.67 -6.53
N LYS A 181 6.52 -25.93 -5.22
CA LYS A 181 7.26 -27.08 -4.68
C LYS A 181 6.51 -28.39 -4.89
N ALA A 182 5.18 -28.41 -4.76
CA ALA A 182 4.36 -29.58 -5.07
C ALA A 182 4.39 -29.90 -6.57
N GLU A 183 4.16 -28.91 -7.44
CA GLU A 183 4.23 -29.06 -8.91
C GLU A 183 5.60 -29.57 -9.37
N GLN A 184 6.70 -29.06 -8.79
CA GLN A 184 8.05 -29.54 -9.07
C GLN A 184 8.26 -31.00 -8.62
N GLN A 185 7.75 -31.39 -7.46
CA GLN A 185 7.83 -32.77 -6.96
C GLN A 185 7.02 -33.74 -7.83
N ASP A 186 5.78 -33.39 -8.18
CA ASP A 186 4.92 -34.19 -9.05
C ASP A 186 5.53 -34.34 -10.46
N PHE A 187 6.17 -33.29 -10.98
CA PHE A 187 6.92 -33.32 -12.24
C PHE A 187 8.17 -34.21 -12.15
N GLU A 188 8.97 -34.08 -11.08
CA GLU A 188 10.14 -34.93 -10.85
C GLU A 188 9.78 -36.41 -10.73
N ILE A 189 8.72 -36.75 -9.99
CA ILE A 189 8.16 -38.10 -9.89
C ILE A 189 7.75 -38.59 -11.29
N THR A 190 6.85 -37.87 -11.97
CA THR A 190 6.34 -38.24 -13.30
C THR A 190 7.46 -38.43 -14.34
N MET A 191 8.47 -37.57 -14.32
CA MET A 191 9.61 -37.66 -15.23
C MET A 191 10.60 -38.77 -14.85
N SER A 192 10.75 -39.08 -13.55
CA SER A 192 11.56 -40.24 -13.10
C SER A 192 10.89 -41.57 -13.49
N GLU A 193 9.57 -41.69 -13.37
CA GLU A 193 8.80 -42.84 -13.84
C GLU A 193 8.88 -42.98 -15.37
N ARG A 194 8.66 -41.88 -16.10
CA ARG A 194 8.78 -41.86 -17.56
C ARG A 194 10.18 -42.24 -18.03
N ARG A 195 11.24 -41.71 -17.39
CA ARG A 195 12.63 -42.06 -17.67
C ARG A 195 12.87 -43.55 -17.43
N THR A 196 12.45 -44.06 -16.27
CA THR A 196 12.58 -45.48 -15.91
C THR A 196 11.85 -46.39 -16.90
N LYS A 197 10.65 -46.01 -17.35
CA LYS A 197 9.88 -46.75 -18.37
C LYS A 197 10.56 -46.74 -19.74
N VAL A 198 11.15 -45.61 -20.15
CA VAL A 198 11.92 -45.52 -21.40
C VAL A 198 13.20 -46.34 -21.33
N THR A 199 13.96 -46.26 -20.22
CA THR A 199 15.17 -47.08 -20.01
C THR A 199 14.85 -48.57 -20.10
N ARG A 200 13.82 -49.06 -19.39
CA ARG A 200 13.38 -50.47 -19.49
C ARG A 200 12.98 -50.86 -20.91
N ALA A 201 12.23 -50.01 -21.62
CA ALA A 201 11.84 -50.30 -23.00
C ALA A 201 13.04 -50.33 -23.98
N VAL A 202 14.13 -49.63 -23.68
CA VAL A 202 15.41 -49.76 -24.41
C VAL A 202 16.13 -51.04 -24.02
N GLU A 203 16.23 -51.37 -22.72
CA GLU A 203 16.84 -52.61 -22.22
C GLU A 203 16.13 -53.86 -22.78
N ASP A 204 14.79 -53.87 -22.83
CA ASP A 204 13.97 -54.93 -23.42
C ASP A 204 14.20 -55.05 -24.94
N LEU A 205 14.32 -53.92 -25.65
CA LEU A 205 14.59 -53.88 -27.09
C LEU A 205 16.02 -54.32 -27.42
N GLU A 206 17.01 -53.92 -26.63
CA GLU A 206 18.40 -54.36 -26.78
C GLU A 206 18.54 -55.86 -26.47
N SER A 207 17.91 -56.35 -25.40
CA SER A 207 17.91 -57.77 -25.01
C SER A 207 17.26 -58.66 -26.08
N SER A 208 16.08 -58.27 -26.58
CA SER A 208 15.40 -58.99 -27.65
C SER A 208 16.19 -58.95 -28.97
N SER A 209 16.72 -57.79 -29.36
CA SER A 209 17.58 -57.64 -30.55
C SER A 209 18.85 -58.48 -30.46
N GLN A 210 19.54 -58.51 -29.31
CA GLN A 210 20.70 -59.36 -29.06
C GLN A 210 20.34 -60.84 -29.14
N SER A 211 19.20 -61.25 -28.57
CA SER A 211 18.71 -62.62 -28.62
C SER A 211 18.40 -63.08 -30.04
N GLU A 212 17.68 -62.26 -30.83
CA GLU A 212 17.43 -62.56 -32.24
C GLU A 212 18.73 -62.58 -33.07
N ALA A 213 19.68 -61.67 -32.81
CA ALA A 213 20.96 -61.63 -33.50
C ALA A 213 21.79 -62.88 -33.20
N ALA A 214 21.85 -63.31 -31.93
CA ALA A 214 22.52 -64.53 -31.52
C ALA A 214 21.87 -65.77 -32.16
N GLN A 215 20.54 -65.84 -32.22
CA GLN A 215 19.81 -66.92 -32.88
C GLN A 215 20.06 -66.93 -34.40
N ARG A 216 20.04 -65.78 -35.08
CA ARG A 216 20.38 -65.66 -36.51
C ARG A 216 21.82 -66.10 -36.80
N ILE A 217 22.78 -65.73 -35.95
CA ILE A 217 24.18 -66.17 -36.05
C ILE A 217 24.28 -67.68 -35.86
N LYS A 218 23.58 -68.24 -34.87
CA LYS A 218 23.53 -69.69 -34.61
C LYS A 218 22.96 -70.46 -35.80
N ASP A 219 21.79 -70.06 -36.30
CA ASP A 219 21.12 -70.74 -37.42
C ASP A 219 21.94 -70.66 -38.71
N ALA A 220 22.55 -69.51 -39.00
CA ALA A 220 23.47 -69.36 -40.13
C ALA A 220 24.75 -70.20 -39.95
N THR A 221 25.24 -70.37 -38.71
CA THR A 221 26.39 -71.23 -38.40
C THR A 221 26.05 -72.71 -38.57
N GLU A 222 24.88 -73.14 -38.08
CA GLU A 222 24.38 -74.51 -38.30
C GLU A 222 24.17 -74.79 -39.79
N GLU A 223 23.60 -73.85 -40.56
CA GLU A 223 23.41 -74.04 -41.99
C GLU A 223 24.76 -74.07 -42.74
N ALA A 224 25.70 -73.21 -42.39
CA ALA A 224 27.06 -73.23 -42.94
C ALA A 224 27.76 -74.56 -42.64
N GLN A 225 27.63 -75.10 -41.43
CA GLN A 225 28.16 -76.42 -41.06
C GLN A 225 27.50 -77.55 -41.86
N ARG A 226 26.17 -77.55 -42.03
CA ARG A 226 25.44 -78.53 -42.86
C ARG A 226 25.86 -78.47 -44.33
N ARG A 227 26.03 -77.25 -44.88
CA ARG A 227 26.52 -77.02 -46.26
C ARG A 227 27.96 -77.51 -46.41
N LEU A 228 28.85 -77.19 -45.47
CA LEU A 228 30.25 -77.66 -45.45
C LEU A 228 30.32 -79.20 -45.36
N GLN A 229 29.59 -79.82 -44.42
CA GLN A 229 29.55 -81.27 -44.27
C GLN A 229 29.05 -81.96 -45.55
N THR A 230 28.02 -81.39 -46.20
CA THR A 230 27.50 -81.89 -47.48
C THR A 230 28.54 -81.76 -48.60
N ALA A 231 29.23 -80.63 -48.69
CA ALA A 231 30.29 -80.40 -49.68
C ALA A 231 31.49 -81.34 -49.45
N THR A 232 31.91 -81.56 -48.20
CA THR A 232 32.96 -82.52 -47.83
C THR A 232 32.56 -83.94 -48.21
N GLN A 233 31.34 -84.40 -47.88
CA GLN A 233 30.87 -85.72 -48.31
C GLN A 233 30.81 -85.87 -49.85
N GLN A 234 30.44 -84.82 -50.58
CA GLN A 234 30.49 -84.84 -52.04
C GLN A 234 31.93 -84.89 -52.58
N ALA A 235 32.86 -84.16 -51.96
CA ALA A 235 34.27 -84.21 -52.31
C ALA A 235 34.89 -85.58 -52.00
N GLU A 236 34.60 -86.16 -50.84
CA GLU A 236 35.02 -87.52 -50.44
C GLU A 236 34.50 -88.57 -51.41
N ARG A 237 33.21 -88.52 -51.78
CA ARG A 237 32.62 -89.42 -52.81
C ARG A 237 33.30 -89.26 -54.16
N ARG A 238 33.58 -88.02 -54.61
CA ARG A 238 34.33 -87.75 -55.85
C ARG A 238 35.76 -88.27 -55.79
N ILE A 239 36.44 -88.13 -54.65
CA ILE A 239 37.80 -88.65 -54.42
C ILE A 239 37.81 -90.18 -54.38
N ALA A 240 36.80 -90.82 -53.77
CA ALA A 240 36.65 -92.27 -53.76
C ALA A 240 36.44 -92.81 -55.18
N HIS A 241 35.47 -92.26 -55.92
CA HIS A 241 35.20 -92.62 -57.31
C HIS A 241 36.40 -92.34 -58.24
N ALA A 242 37.16 -91.26 -58.01
CA ALA A 242 38.39 -91.00 -58.75
C ALA A 242 39.53 -91.99 -58.42
N LYS A 243 39.61 -92.49 -57.18
CA LYS A 243 40.54 -93.57 -56.80
C LYS A 243 40.14 -94.91 -57.41
N GLU A 244 38.83 -95.20 -57.44
CA GLU A 244 38.27 -96.39 -58.07
C GLU A 244 38.58 -96.40 -59.57
N LEU A 245 38.25 -95.34 -60.30
CA LEU A 245 38.64 -95.14 -61.70
C LEU A 245 40.17 -95.19 -61.91
N ALA A 246 40.98 -94.67 -60.97
CA ALA A 246 42.43 -94.73 -61.08
C ALA A 246 42.99 -96.16 -60.94
N GLU A 247 42.39 -96.99 -60.06
CA GLU A 247 42.75 -98.40 -59.95
C GLU A 247 42.15 -99.25 -61.09
N GLU A 248 40.98 -98.93 -61.63
CA GLU A 248 40.48 -99.51 -62.89
C GLU A 248 41.45 -99.22 -64.05
N LEU A 249 41.88 -97.96 -64.21
CA LEU A 249 42.87 -97.56 -65.20
C LEU A 249 44.24 -98.21 -64.94
N ARG A 250 44.63 -98.44 -63.67
CA ARG A 250 45.84 -99.17 -63.31
C ARG A 250 45.76 -100.64 -63.72
N VAL A 251 44.64 -101.31 -63.44
CA VAL A 251 44.38 -102.71 -63.82
C VAL A 251 44.31 -102.85 -65.34
N LEU A 252 43.63 -101.92 -66.03
CA LEU A 252 43.54 -101.90 -67.49
C LEU A 252 44.90 -101.62 -68.12
N ARG A 253 45.69 -100.66 -67.61
CA ARG A 253 47.09 -100.44 -68.02
C ARG A 253 47.97 -101.67 -67.75
N GLY A 254 47.77 -102.35 -66.62
CA GLY A 254 48.45 -103.61 -66.30
C GLY A 254 48.12 -104.72 -67.31
N ARG A 255 46.84 -104.84 -67.70
CA ARG A 255 46.37 -105.77 -68.74
C ARG A 255 46.95 -105.42 -70.12
N VAL A 256 46.99 -104.14 -70.50
CA VAL A 256 47.59 -103.67 -71.76
C VAL A 256 49.10 -103.89 -71.76
N LEU A 257 49.80 -103.65 -70.64
CA LEU A 257 51.23 -103.97 -70.52
C LEU A 257 51.50 -105.48 -70.59
N ALA A 258 50.64 -106.31 -70.00
CA ALA A 258 50.72 -107.76 -70.15
C ALA A 258 50.45 -108.22 -71.59
N GLN A 259 49.51 -107.60 -72.30
CA GLN A 259 49.27 -107.83 -73.72
C GLN A 259 50.45 -107.40 -74.59
N LEU A 260 51.06 -106.23 -74.32
CA LEU A 260 52.25 -105.75 -75.03
C LEU A 260 53.49 -106.61 -74.72
N LEU A 261 53.63 -107.14 -73.51
CA LEU A 261 54.66 -108.12 -73.17
C LEU A 261 54.40 -109.48 -73.85
N GLY A 262 53.14 -109.91 -73.98
CA GLY A 262 52.77 -111.09 -74.76
C GLY A 262 53.08 -110.93 -76.25
N ILE A 263 52.71 -109.80 -76.86
CA ILE A 263 53.03 -109.45 -78.24
C ILE A 263 54.56 -109.33 -78.42
N ARG A 264 55.28 -108.77 -77.44
CA ARG A 264 56.74 -108.74 -77.47
C ARG A 264 57.34 -110.15 -77.42
N GLY A 265 56.85 -111.05 -76.56
CA GLY A 265 57.28 -112.45 -76.54
C GLY A 265 56.94 -113.20 -77.84
N GLN A 266 55.85 -112.82 -78.52
CA GLN A 266 55.52 -113.31 -79.86
C GLN A 266 56.43 -112.72 -80.95
N LEU A 267 56.95 -111.50 -80.78
CA LEU A 267 57.93 -110.89 -81.70
C LEU A 267 59.36 -111.40 -81.44
N ASP A 268 59.76 -111.62 -80.19
CA ASP A 268 61.05 -112.21 -79.81
C ASP A 268 61.17 -113.69 -80.28
N SER A 269 60.07 -114.33 -80.69
CA SER A 269 60.09 -115.66 -81.33
C SER A 269 60.20 -115.63 -82.87
N VAL A 270 59.97 -114.48 -83.52
CA VAL A 270 60.09 -114.33 -84.99
C VAL A 270 61.51 -114.60 -85.50
N PRO A 271 62.61 -114.13 -84.86
CA PRO A 271 63.97 -114.46 -85.28
C PRO A 271 64.28 -115.97 -85.31
N ALA A 272 63.61 -116.77 -84.47
CA ALA A 272 63.79 -118.23 -84.43
C ALA A 272 63.07 -118.95 -85.58
N MET A 273 61.99 -118.38 -86.11
CA MET A 273 61.20 -118.95 -87.22
C MET A 273 61.71 -118.55 -88.61
N LEU A 274 62.47 -117.45 -88.72
CA LEU A 274 63.02 -116.96 -90.00
C LEU A 274 64.39 -117.56 -90.37
N ALA A 275 64.96 -118.44 -89.54
CA ALA A 275 66.28 -119.03 -89.76
C ALA A 275 66.28 -120.41 -90.46
N SER A 276 65.10 -120.99 -90.75
CA SER A 276 64.96 -122.42 -91.09
C SER A 276 64.45 -122.74 -92.51
N VAL A 277 64.08 -121.73 -93.32
CA VAL A 277 63.80 -121.92 -94.76
C VAL A 277 64.48 -120.83 -95.57
N ASN A 278 65.47 -121.21 -96.38
CA ASN A 278 66.23 -120.32 -97.25
C ASN A 278 66.31 -120.92 -98.66
N ARG A 279 65.63 -120.28 -99.63
CA ARG A 279 65.98 -120.16 -101.07
C ARG A 279 64.81 -119.67 -101.95
N GLU A 280 65.14 -118.86 -102.97
CA GLU A 280 64.47 -118.67 -104.28
C GLU A 280 62.98 -118.23 -104.29
N SER A 281 62.47 -117.33 -105.14
CA SER A 281 62.99 -116.47 -106.23
C SER A 281 62.10 -115.20 -106.30
N GLU A 282 62.57 -113.96 -106.44
CA GLU A 282 63.19 -113.28 -107.61
C GLU A 282 62.23 -112.98 -108.80
N LEU A 283 62.14 -111.67 -109.18
CA LEU A 283 61.86 -111.02 -110.50
C LEU A 283 60.87 -109.80 -110.50
N LEU A 284 61.29 -108.74 -111.22
CA LEU A 284 60.55 -107.70 -111.99
C LEU A 284 59.72 -106.55 -111.34
N ASP A 285 60.37 -105.38 -111.23
CA ASP A 285 60.10 -104.08 -111.89
C ASP A 285 58.66 -103.48 -112.12
N THR A 286 58.36 -102.41 -111.36
CA THR A 286 57.90 -101.04 -111.81
C THR A 286 56.58 -100.79 -112.61
N PRO A 287 56.03 -99.54 -112.71
CA PRO A 287 56.00 -98.38 -111.78
C PRO A 287 54.63 -97.60 -111.71
N THR A 288 54.65 -96.45 -111.01
CA THR A 288 53.93 -95.15 -111.26
C THR A 288 52.47 -94.86 -110.81
N GLU A 289 52.36 -93.69 -110.12
CA GLU A 289 51.35 -92.61 -110.20
C GLU A 289 50.05 -92.54 -109.34
N THR A 290 49.60 -91.27 -109.19
CA THR A 290 48.60 -90.64 -108.30
C THR A 290 47.27 -90.35 -109.07
N PRO A 291 46.29 -89.44 -108.73
CA PRO A 291 46.14 -88.44 -107.63
C PRO A 291 44.74 -88.29 -106.94
N GLY A 292 44.67 -87.46 -105.88
CA GLY A 292 43.50 -86.61 -105.51
C GLY A 292 42.34 -87.21 -104.68
N ALA A 293 41.38 -86.44 -104.13
CA ALA A 293 41.27 -84.99 -103.84
C ALA A 293 40.01 -84.65 -102.97
N LEU A 294 39.83 -83.37 -102.58
CA LEU A 294 38.58 -82.67 -102.12
C LEU A 294 38.03 -82.95 -100.69
N GLN A 295 37.24 -82.07 -100.02
CA GLN A 295 37.29 -80.59 -99.84
C GLN A 295 36.25 -80.09 -98.77
N LYS A 296 36.52 -78.92 -98.13
CA LYS A 296 35.65 -77.73 -97.80
C LYS A 296 34.13 -77.84 -97.45
N SER A 297 33.44 -76.89 -96.78
CA SER A 297 33.75 -75.66 -95.98
C SER A 297 32.45 -75.04 -95.38
N SER A 298 32.55 -73.87 -94.70
CA SER A 298 31.59 -72.72 -94.72
C SER A 298 30.19 -72.87 -94.04
N ASP A 299 29.42 -71.84 -93.62
CA ASP A 299 29.53 -70.36 -93.32
C ASP A 299 28.12 -69.90 -92.77
N SER A 300 27.78 -68.71 -92.20
CA SER A 300 28.46 -67.50 -91.68
C SER A 300 27.45 -66.54 -90.96
N ASP A 301 27.89 -65.76 -89.97
CA ASP A 301 27.38 -64.42 -89.52
C ASP A 301 25.91 -64.33 -88.92
N ILE A 302 25.31 -63.21 -88.43
CA ILE A 302 25.42 -61.73 -88.60
C ILE A 302 25.04 -60.93 -87.31
N ASP A 303 25.73 -59.78 -87.09
CA ASP A 303 25.45 -58.53 -86.29
C ASP A 303 24.80 -58.49 -84.87
N GLY A 304 25.05 -57.44 -84.05
CA GLY A 304 25.97 -56.33 -84.35
C GLY A 304 25.98 -55.05 -83.49
N SER A 305 26.90 -54.16 -83.90
CA SER A 305 27.07 -52.73 -83.59
C SER A 305 27.40 -52.26 -82.16
N VAL A 306 28.25 -51.22 -82.11
CA VAL A 306 28.81 -50.51 -80.94
C VAL A 306 28.59 -49.01 -81.21
N ASP A 307 28.35 -48.19 -80.17
CA ASP A 307 28.92 -46.82 -80.17
C ASP A 307 29.09 -46.23 -78.75
N LYS A 308 29.54 -44.97 -78.67
CA LYS A 308 30.40 -44.44 -77.61
C LYS A 308 29.99 -43.03 -77.12
N ASP A 309 30.58 -42.62 -76.00
CA ASP A 309 30.69 -41.25 -75.43
C ASP A 309 29.40 -40.43 -75.16
N LEU A 310 29.24 -39.96 -73.92
CA LEU A 310 29.01 -38.55 -73.61
C LEU A 310 29.15 -38.22 -72.12
N ASP A 311 29.30 -36.93 -71.83
CA ASP A 311 29.63 -36.35 -70.52
C ASP A 311 28.45 -35.50 -69.96
N ASP A 312 28.66 -34.96 -68.75
CA ASP A 312 28.01 -33.76 -68.19
C ASP A 312 26.67 -33.87 -67.39
N GLN A 313 26.36 -32.77 -66.70
CA GLN A 313 25.57 -32.66 -65.47
C GLN A 313 24.07 -32.34 -65.68
N THR A 314 23.22 -32.62 -64.66
CA THR A 314 22.49 -31.52 -63.98
C THR A 314 21.77 -31.89 -62.66
N VAL A 315 22.22 -31.22 -61.59
CA VAL A 315 21.49 -30.67 -60.43
C VAL A 315 20.02 -31.06 -60.18
N SER A 316 19.80 -31.80 -59.08
CA SER A 316 18.68 -31.66 -58.14
C SER A 316 19.17 -32.18 -56.78
N LYS A 317 19.40 -31.41 -55.71
CA LYS A 317 18.78 -30.19 -55.13
C LYS A 317 17.50 -30.42 -54.32
N ALA A 318 17.56 -31.35 -53.38
CA ALA A 318 16.85 -31.23 -52.10
C ALA A 318 17.76 -30.51 -51.08
N LYS A 319 17.30 -29.37 -50.56
CA LYS A 319 17.91 -28.59 -49.48
C LYS A 319 17.03 -28.76 -48.22
N GLU A 320 17.53 -28.25 -47.10
CA GLU A 320 16.76 -27.88 -45.89
C GLU A 320 16.49 -29.03 -44.89
N SER A 321 16.80 -28.90 -43.59
CA SER A 321 17.56 -27.84 -42.90
C SER A 321 18.26 -28.35 -41.64
N ALA A 322 19.46 -27.83 -41.37
CA ALA A 322 19.91 -27.57 -40.00
C ALA A 322 19.79 -26.06 -39.76
N SER A 323 18.96 -25.65 -38.81
CA SER A 323 18.89 -24.27 -38.31
C SER A 323 18.37 -24.27 -36.88
N ALA A 324 18.95 -23.41 -36.05
CA ALA A 324 18.68 -23.36 -34.62
C ALA A 324 17.27 -22.86 -34.27
N ARG A 325 16.68 -23.49 -33.26
CA ARG A 325 16.06 -22.82 -32.11
C ARG A 325 16.45 -23.57 -30.84
#